data_AF-A0A0G0PXQ5-F1
#
_entry.id   AF-A0A0G0PXQ5-F1
#
_cell.length_a   1.000
_cell.length_b   1.000
_cell.length_c   1.000
_cell.angle_alpha   90.00
_cell.angle_beta   90.00
_cell.angle_gamma   90.00
#
_symmetry.space_group_name_H-M   'P 1'
#
loop_
_entity.id
_entity.type
_entity.pdbx_description
1 polymer ?
#
loop_
_entity_poly.entity_id
_entity_poly.type
_entity_poly.pdbx_seq_one_letter_code
_entity_poly.pdbx_strand_id
1 'polypeptide(L)' 'IHKIPNRKDAISYALSLAKENDTVMITGKGHEKSLCRGTIEYPWSDQETVRKILKKKSL' A
#
# COMPACT_ATOMS: atom_id res chain seq x y z
N ILE A 1 13.51 -11.14 5.78
CA ILE A 1 12.04 -11.09 5.60
C ILE A 1 11.49 -9.96 6.46
N HIS A 2 10.79 -8.98 5.87
CA HIS A 2 10.19 -7.86 6.60
C HIS A 2 8.73 -8.17 6.92
N LYS A 3 8.30 -7.93 8.17
CA LYS A 3 6.90 -8.08 8.61
C LYS A 3 6.43 -6.72 9.14
N ILE A 4 5.60 -6.04 8.35
CA ILE A 4 5.10 -4.70 8.68
C ILE A 4 3.57 -4.79 8.80
N PRO A 5 3.00 -4.74 10.02
CA PRO A 5 1.56 -4.97 10.24
C PRO A 5 0.66 -3.91 9.62
N ASN A 6 1.11 -2.66 9.57
CA ASN A 6 0.34 -1.58 8.97
C ASN A 6 0.46 -1.65 7.45
N ARG A 7 -0.69 -1.84 6.77
CA ARG A 7 -0.74 -1.99 5.30
C ARG A 7 -0.15 -0.79 4.55
N LYS A 8 -0.38 0.44 5.03
CA LYS A 8 0.17 1.66 4.42
C LYS A 8 1.70 1.68 4.52
N ASP A 9 2.22 1.32 5.68
CA ASP A 9 3.66 1.33 5.94
C ASP A 9 4.34 0.20 5.15
N ALA A 10 3.71 -0.96 5.03
CA ALA A 10 4.18 -2.06 4.20
C ALA A 10 4.27 -1.66 2.71
N ILE A 11 3.23 -1.00 2.18
CA ILE A 11 3.24 -0.47 0.80
C ILE A 11 4.34 0.59 0.64
N SER A 12 4.45 1.52 1.59
CA SER A 12 5.48 2.58 1.54
C SER A 12 6.88 2.00 1.56
N TYR A 13 7.11 0.98 2.39
CA TYR A 13 8.37 0.26 2.51
C TYR A 13 8.73 -0.50 1.22
N ALA A 14 7.77 -1.25 0.65
CA ALA A 14 8.00 -1.95 -0.61
C ALA A 14 8.36 -0.98 -1.75
N LEU A 15 7.63 0.15 -1.85
CA LEU A 15 7.93 1.20 -2.83
C LEU A 15 9.22 1.96 -2.53
N SER A 16 9.74 1.95 -1.30
CA SER A 16 11.03 2.56 -0.98
C SER A 16 12.22 1.68 -1.33
N LEU A 17 12.02 0.36 -1.42
CA LEU A 17 13.04 -0.59 -1.85
C LEU A 17 13.14 -0.70 -3.38
N ALA A 18 12.03 -0.47 -4.09
CA ALA A 18 11.96 -0.61 -5.54
C ALA A 18 12.91 0.36 -6.25
N LYS A 19 13.69 -0.17 -7.18
CA LYS A 19 14.55 0.57 -8.11
C LYS A 19 13.88 0.71 -9.47
N GLU A 20 14.52 1.46 -10.36
CA GLU A 20 14.12 1.50 -11.76
C GLU A 20 14.07 0.07 -12.34
N ASN A 21 13.03 -0.21 -13.11
CA ASN A 21 12.71 -1.52 -13.71
C ASN A 21 12.25 -2.62 -12.74
N ASP A 22 12.14 -2.36 -11.43
CA ASP A 22 11.49 -3.29 -10.51
C ASP A 22 9.96 -3.22 -10.62
N THR A 23 9.29 -4.36 -10.39
CA THR A 23 7.84 -4.43 -10.28
C THR A 23 7.42 -4.73 -8.84
N VAL A 24 6.56 -3.88 -8.28
CA VAL A 24 5.94 -4.11 -6.97
C VAL A 24 4.49 -4.53 -7.16
N MET A 25 4.14 -5.72 -6.67
CA MET A 25 2.77 -6.25 -6.72
C MET A 25 2.12 -6.20 -5.33
N ILE A 26 0.93 -5.60 -5.24
CA ILE A 26 0.11 -5.57 -4.02
C ILE A 26 -1.09 -6.50 -4.24
N THR A 27 -1.25 -7.50 -3.36
CA THR A 27 -2.28 -8.53 -3.50
C THR A 27 -3.27 -8.54 -2.33
N GLY A 28 -4.38 -9.26 -2.50
CA GLY A 28 -5.34 -9.57 -1.43
C GLY A 28 -6.47 -8.56 -1.18
N LYS A 29 -6.46 -7.36 -1.80
CA LYS A 29 -7.56 -6.37 -1.68
C LYS A 29 -8.21 -6.01 -3.03
N GLY A 30 -7.43 -5.94 -4.10
CA GLY A 30 -7.96 -5.69 -5.44
C GLY A 30 -8.79 -4.40 -5.53
N HIS A 31 -10.10 -4.55 -5.78
CA HIS A 31 -11.06 -3.44 -5.93
C HIS A 31 -11.76 -3.04 -4.62
N GLU A 32 -11.49 -3.72 -3.50
CA GLU A 32 -12.11 -3.44 -2.21
C GLU A 32 -11.77 -2.03 -1.71
N LYS A 33 -12.74 -1.41 -1.04
CA LYS A 33 -12.71 0.02 -0.64
C LYS A 33 -12.65 0.24 0.88
N SER A 34 -12.32 -0.79 1.66
CA SER A 34 -12.24 -0.69 3.12
C SER A 34 -11.15 -1.60 3.71
N LEU A 35 -10.82 -1.40 4.98
CA LEU A 35 -10.06 -2.32 5.83
C LEU A 35 -10.86 -2.60 7.09
N CYS A 36 -11.22 -3.86 7.32
CA CYS A 36 -11.85 -4.27 8.55
C CYS A 36 -10.83 -4.31 9.70
N ARG A 37 -11.15 -3.71 10.84
CA ARG A 37 -10.42 -3.89 12.09
C ARG A 37 -11.42 -4.30 13.17
N GLY A 38 -11.34 -5.57 13.57
CA GLY A 38 -12.37 -6.21 14.39
C GLY A 38 -13.64 -6.40 13.57
N THR A 39 -14.67 -5.60 13.86
CA THR A 39 -15.97 -5.60 13.17
C THR A 39 -16.26 -4.28 12.45
N ILE A 40 -15.32 -3.34 12.46
CA ILE A 40 -15.50 -2.00 11.90
C ILE A 40 -14.73 -1.89 10.58
N GLU A 41 -15.43 -1.48 9.53
CA GLU A 41 -14.86 -1.18 8.22
C GLU A 41 -14.38 0.27 8.14
N TYR A 42 -13.09 0.47 7.88
CA TYR A 42 -12.49 1.79 7.70
C TYR A 42 -12.25 2.05 6.20
N PRO A 43 -12.59 3.24 5.65
CA PRO A 43 -12.33 3.57 4.25
C PRO A 43 -10.85 3.36 3.88
N TRP A 44 -10.62 2.63 2.78
CA TRP A 44 -9.27 2.28 2.34
C TRP A 44 -9.22 1.98 0.84
N SER A 45 -8.10 2.31 0.20
CA SER A 45 -7.81 1.81 -1.15
C SER A 45 -6.30 1.68 -1.32
N ASP A 46 -5.85 0.48 -1.74
CA ASP A 46 -4.44 0.28 -2.08
C ASP A 46 -4.03 1.19 -3.24
N GLN A 47 -4.89 1.27 -4.26
CA GLN A 47 -4.64 2.05 -5.46
C GLN A 47 -4.50 3.55 -5.14
N GLU A 48 -5.36 4.11 -4.28
CA GLU A 48 -5.22 5.50 -3.85
C GLU A 48 -3.98 5.71 -2.98
N THR A 49 -3.67 4.76 -2.09
CA THR A 49 -2.51 4.82 -1.21
C THR A 49 -1.22 4.87 -2.03
N VAL A 50 -1.08 3.98 -3.03
CA VAL A 50 0.04 3.98 -3.98
C VAL A 50 0.14 5.30 -4.73
N ARG A 51 -0.96 5.79 -5.31
CA ARG A 51 -0.98 7.08 -6.02
C ARG A 51 -0.51 8.23 -5.12
N LYS A 52 -0.94 8.27 -3.86
CA LYS A 52 -0.54 9.29 -2.88
C LYS A 52 0.94 9.20 -2.53
N ILE A 53 1.49 8.00 -2.35
CA ILE A 53 2.91 7.79 -2.02
C ILE A 53 3.80 8.16 -3.21
N LEU A 54 3.47 7.72 -4.42
CA LEU A 54 4.27 8.02 -5.61
C LEU A 54 4.27 9.51 -5.95
N LYS A 55 3.12 10.19 -5.83
CA LYS A 55 3.06 11.66 -6.01
C LYS A 55 3.97 12.42 -5.05
N LYS A 56 4.14 11.94 -3.82
CA LYS A 56 5.05 12.56 -2.84
C LYS A 56 6.52 12.33 -3.14
N LYS A 57 6.87 11.24 -3.85
CA LYS A 57 8.25 10.93 -4.23
C LYS A 57 8.74 11.71 -5.46
N SER A 58 7.83 12.24 -6.27
CA SER A 58 8.14 13.02 -7.47
C SER A 58 8.40 14.51 -7.20
N LEU A 59 8.39 14.91 -5.92
CA LEU A 59 8.83 16.22 -5.41
C LEU A 59 10.12 16.01 -4.63
#